data_AF-A0A0R0K2K4-F1
#
_entry.id   AF-A0A0R0K2K4-F1
#
_cell.length_a   1.000
_cell.length_b   1.000
_cell.length_c   1.000
_cell.angle_alpha   90.00
_cell.angle_beta   90.00
_cell.angle_gamma   90.00
#
_symmetry.space_group_name_H-M   'P 1'
#
loop_
_entity.id
_entity.type
_entity.pdbx_description
1 polymer ?
#
loop_
_entity_poly.entity_id
_entity_poly.type
_entity_poly.pdbx_seq_one_letter_code
_entity_poly.pdbx_strand_id
1 'polypeptide(L)'
;MGALYQIVLLNIAMYFASVMHTTSRSMPLMPVDLTLGFTELSLNISNFKNHKPYNLPVRERYRFKNGVHKLWVHVTDKPLSPHSNTNPRSEIRTEGYDYSRGDASNVKIYVDGVQVYEAPGHGGSSHYSKFGVYTQHDPSCYMESRWKNIRGLTKSS
;
A
#
# COMPACT_ATOMS: atom_id res chain seq x y z
N MET A 1 -11.34 -15.73 -65.33
CA MET A 1 -12.39 -15.93 -64.31
C MET A 1 -12.15 -15.14 -63.00
N GLY A 2 -11.19 -14.22 -62.89
CA GLY A 2 -10.81 -13.60 -61.60
C GLY A 2 -11.57 -12.33 -61.17
N ALA A 3 -12.19 -11.58 -62.08
CA ALA A 3 -12.77 -10.27 -61.76
C ALA A 3 -14.11 -10.35 -61.00
N LEU A 4 -14.92 -11.40 -61.23
CA LEU A 4 -16.24 -11.53 -60.60
C LEU A 4 -16.15 -11.84 -59.10
N TYR A 5 -15.11 -12.58 -58.67
CA TYR A 5 -14.94 -12.98 -57.28
C TYR A 5 -14.63 -11.80 -56.34
N GLN A 6 -13.94 -10.75 -56.82
CA GLN A 6 -13.57 -9.61 -55.96
C GLN A 6 -14.77 -8.73 -55.57
N ILE A 7 -15.74 -8.53 -56.46
CA ILE A 7 -16.87 -7.61 -56.20
C ILE A 7 -17.88 -8.21 -55.22
N VAL A 8 -18.11 -9.53 -55.28
CA VAL A 8 -19.03 -10.22 -54.35
C VAL A 8 -18.47 -10.20 -52.92
N LEU A 9 -17.15 -10.35 -52.76
CA LEU A 9 -16.48 -10.31 -51.46
C LEU A 9 -16.59 -8.93 -50.76
N LEU A 10 -16.55 -7.82 -51.51
CA LEU A 10 -16.62 -6.48 -50.92
C LEU A 10 -18.00 -6.16 -50.31
N ASN A 11 -19.09 -6.64 -50.93
CA ASN A 11 -20.44 -6.36 -50.47
C ASN A 11 -20.82 -7.16 -49.21
N ILE A 12 -20.30 -8.38 -49.05
CA ILE A 12 -20.52 -9.19 -47.83
C ILE A 12 -19.81 -8.56 -46.63
N ALA A 13 -18.65 -7.93 -46.83
CA ALA A 13 -17.89 -7.30 -45.75
C ALA A 13 -18.65 -6.12 -45.09
N MET A 14 -19.41 -5.33 -45.86
CA MET A 14 -20.18 -4.21 -45.30
C MET A 14 -21.32 -4.69 -44.40
N TYR A 15 -21.95 -5.82 -44.70
CA TYR A 15 -23.02 -6.39 -43.88
C TYR A 15 -22.54 -6.90 -42.51
N PHE A 16 -21.27 -7.31 -42.40
CA PHE A 16 -20.70 -7.67 -41.10
C PHE A 16 -20.40 -6.46 -40.21
N ALA A 17 -20.17 -5.27 -40.77
CA ALA A 17 -19.85 -4.07 -39.99
C ALA A 17 -21.06 -3.51 -39.20
N SER A 18 -22.30 -3.79 -39.62
CA SER A 18 -23.50 -3.31 -38.93
C SER A 18 -23.88 -4.10 -37.67
N VAL A 19 -23.21 -5.21 -37.36
CA VAL A 19 -23.40 -5.95 -36.10
C VAL A 19 -22.40 -5.44 -35.04
N MET A 20 -22.43 -4.14 -34.81
CA MET A 20 -21.71 -3.44 -33.73
C MET A 20 -22.72 -2.58 -32.98
N HIS A 21 -23.62 -3.19 -32.21
CA HIS A 21 -24.33 -2.52 -31.11
C HIS A 21 -24.92 -3.57 -30.16
N THR A 22 -24.06 -4.24 -29.42
CA THR A 22 -24.43 -4.71 -28.08
C THR A 22 -23.36 -4.17 -27.16
N THR A 23 -23.76 -3.20 -26.33
CA THR A 23 -23.05 -2.66 -25.17
C THR A 23 -21.66 -3.25 -24.99
N SER A 24 -20.61 -2.44 -25.19
CA SER A 24 -19.33 -2.64 -24.53
C SER A 24 -19.63 -2.62 -23.03
N ARG A 25 -20.10 -3.75 -22.52
CA ARG A 25 -20.18 -4.06 -21.11
C ARG A 25 -18.71 -4.01 -20.74
N SER A 26 -18.29 -2.90 -20.12
CA SER A 26 -17.01 -2.82 -19.45
C SER A 26 -16.99 -4.05 -18.55
N MET A 27 -16.34 -5.13 -19.00
CA MET A 27 -16.11 -6.26 -18.14
C MET A 27 -15.42 -5.65 -16.93
N PRO A 28 -15.99 -5.77 -15.72
CA PRO A 28 -15.31 -5.26 -14.54
C PRO A 28 -13.96 -5.97 -14.55
N LEU A 29 -12.91 -5.16 -14.75
CA LEU A 29 -11.53 -5.63 -14.73
C LEU A 29 -11.45 -6.55 -13.52
N MET A 30 -11.20 -7.84 -13.73
CA MET A 30 -11.12 -8.79 -12.62
C MET A 30 -10.23 -8.16 -11.55
N PRO A 31 -10.62 -8.16 -10.27
CA PRO A 31 -9.78 -7.58 -9.22
C PRO A 31 -8.39 -8.18 -9.39
N VAL A 32 -7.42 -7.37 -9.79
CA VAL A 32 -6.05 -7.85 -9.96
C VAL A 32 -5.61 -8.23 -8.55
N ASP A 33 -5.38 -9.52 -8.32
CA ASP A 33 -4.80 -9.97 -7.08
C ASP A 33 -3.34 -9.49 -7.05
N LEU A 34 -3.14 -8.34 -6.40
CA LEU A 34 -1.83 -7.72 -6.23
C LEU A 34 -0.87 -8.60 -5.42
N THR A 35 -1.39 -9.62 -4.73
CA THR A 35 -0.61 -10.55 -3.92
C THR A 35 -0.30 -11.86 -4.65
N LEU A 36 -0.70 -11.99 -5.91
CA LEU A 36 -0.43 -13.18 -6.71
C LEU A 36 1.08 -13.43 -6.86
N GLY A 37 1.51 -14.62 -6.43
CA GLY A 37 2.91 -15.04 -6.44
C GLY A 37 3.74 -14.51 -5.27
N PHE A 38 3.13 -13.85 -4.29
CA PHE A 38 3.77 -13.53 -3.02
C PHE A 38 3.49 -14.63 -1.98
N THR A 39 4.46 -14.82 -1.10
CA THR A 39 4.37 -15.68 0.08
C THR A 39 4.24 -14.81 1.32
N GLU A 40 3.33 -15.19 2.22
CA GLU A 40 3.10 -14.45 3.47
C GLU A 40 4.18 -14.73 4.52
N LEU A 41 4.66 -13.65 5.13
CA LEU A 41 5.60 -13.65 6.24
C LEU A 41 4.84 -13.84 7.55
N SER A 42 5.41 -14.62 8.48
CA SER A 42 4.82 -14.87 9.79
C SER A 42 4.99 -13.66 10.72
N LEU A 43 4.10 -12.66 10.58
CA LEU A 43 4.06 -11.51 11.47
C LEU A 43 3.32 -11.85 12.76
N ASN A 44 3.97 -11.58 13.90
CA ASN A 44 3.36 -11.68 15.22
C ASN A 44 3.67 -10.43 16.07
N ILE A 45 3.09 -10.37 17.28
CA ILE A 45 3.21 -9.20 18.17
C ILE A 45 4.67 -8.88 18.51
N SER A 46 5.56 -9.87 18.56
CA SER A 46 6.98 -9.64 18.85
C SER A 46 7.71 -8.88 17.74
N ASN A 47 7.20 -8.92 16.50
CA ASN A 47 7.73 -8.13 15.38
C ASN A 47 7.34 -6.64 15.49
N PHE A 48 6.40 -6.26 16.35
CA PHE A 48 5.85 -4.90 16.41
C PHE A 48 6.51 -4.05 17.50
N LYS A 49 7.57 -3.34 17.11
CA LYS A 49 8.26 -2.41 18.00
C LYS A 49 7.57 -1.05 18.03
N ASN A 50 7.06 -0.66 19.19
CA ASN A 50 6.34 0.59 19.37
C ASN A 50 7.30 1.77 19.60
N HIS A 51 7.26 2.74 18.70
CA HIS A 51 7.74 4.10 18.90
C HIS A 51 6.64 4.96 19.52
N LYS A 52 7.05 5.84 20.43
CA LYS A 52 6.15 6.65 21.26
C LYS A 52 6.89 7.90 21.78
N PRO A 53 6.18 8.88 22.34
CA PRO A 53 6.80 9.91 23.17
C PRO A 53 7.65 9.29 24.28
N TYR A 54 8.87 9.79 24.47
CA TYR A 54 9.82 9.16 25.41
C TYR A 54 9.30 9.15 26.85
N ASN A 55 8.53 10.16 27.24
CA ASN A 55 8.02 10.39 28.59
C ASN A 55 6.70 9.65 28.92
N LEU A 56 6.10 8.94 27.96
CA LEU A 56 4.83 8.23 28.16
C LEU A 56 5.03 6.72 28.03
N PRO A 57 4.28 5.87 28.74
CA PRO A 57 4.25 4.44 28.47
C PRO A 57 3.49 4.13 27.16
N VAL A 58 3.75 2.98 26.54
CA VAL A 58 3.15 2.57 25.25
C VAL A 58 1.61 2.66 25.29
N ARG A 59 0.99 2.19 26.36
CA ARG A 59 -0.49 2.14 26.54
C ARG A 59 -1.21 3.50 26.45
N GLU A 60 -0.47 4.59 26.63
CA GLU A 60 -1.01 5.95 26.55
C GLU A 60 -1.16 6.42 25.10
N ARG A 61 -0.50 5.78 24.13
CA ARG A 61 -0.53 6.19 22.72
C ARG A 61 -0.77 5.04 21.74
N TYR A 62 -0.86 3.81 22.25
CA TYR A 62 -1.16 2.61 21.48
C TYR A 62 -2.15 1.70 22.21
N ARG A 63 -3.05 1.10 21.43
CA ARG A 63 -3.97 0.05 21.89
C ARG A 63 -4.24 -0.95 20.78
N PHE A 64 -4.09 -2.24 21.09
CA PHE A 64 -4.56 -3.33 20.23
C PHE A 64 -5.83 -3.94 20.81
N LYS A 65 -6.94 -3.85 20.08
CA LYS A 65 -8.23 -4.42 20.51
C LYS A 65 -9.02 -4.87 19.29
N ASN A 66 -9.59 -6.07 19.35
CA ASN A 66 -10.44 -6.63 18.28
C ASN A 66 -9.77 -6.63 16.89
N GLY A 67 -8.47 -6.94 16.85
CA GLY A 67 -7.67 -6.95 15.62
C GLY A 67 -7.30 -5.57 15.06
N VAL A 68 -7.62 -4.48 15.78
CA VAL A 68 -7.30 -3.10 15.37
C VAL A 68 -6.17 -2.54 16.22
N HIS A 69 -5.10 -2.11 15.56
CA HIS A 69 -4.06 -1.26 16.12
C HIS A 69 -4.54 0.19 16.05
N LYS A 70 -4.87 0.77 17.22
CA LYS A 70 -5.18 2.20 17.36
C LYS A 70 -3.92 2.89 17.90
N LEU A 71 -3.41 3.85 17.14
CA LEU A 71 -2.28 4.71 17.52
C LEU A 71 -2.75 6.15 17.50
N TRP A 72 -2.39 6.93 18.52
CA TRP A 72 -2.74 8.36 18.56
C TRP A 72 -1.62 9.18 19.14
N VAL A 73 -1.64 10.48 18.85
CA VAL A 73 -0.75 11.50 19.40
C VAL A 73 -1.48 12.80 19.61
N HIS A 74 -1.04 13.56 20.60
CA HIS A 74 -1.46 14.94 20.84
C HIS A 74 -0.38 15.91 20.40
N VAL A 75 -0.77 17.13 20.03
CA VAL A 75 0.17 18.20 19.67
C VAL A 75 1.17 18.52 20.80
N THR A 76 0.76 18.33 22.06
CA THR A 76 1.58 18.58 23.25
C THR A 76 2.51 17.41 23.63
N ASP A 77 2.46 16.30 22.90
CA ASP A 77 3.31 15.16 23.18
C ASP A 77 4.80 15.49 23.00
N LYS A 78 5.66 14.67 23.60
CA LYS A 78 7.11 14.78 23.43
C LYS A 78 7.59 13.94 22.25
N PRO A 79 8.77 14.27 21.68
CA PRO A 79 9.35 13.50 20.58
C PRO A 79 9.75 12.07 21.00
N LEU A 80 10.30 11.30 20.06
CA LEU A 80 10.71 9.91 20.27
C LEU A 80 11.79 9.74 21.35
N SER A 81 12.67 10.72 21.52
CA SER A 81 13.72 10.76 22.53
C SER A 81 14.01 12.19 22.98
N PRO A 82 14.63 12.42 24.16
CA PRO A 82 14.89 13.78 24.67
C PRO A 82 15.67 14.70 23.72
N HIS A 83 16.56 14.14 22.90
CA HIS A 83 17.40 14.89 21.96
C HIS A 83 16.90 14.84 20.50
N SER A 84 15.67 14.35 20.28
CA SER A 84 15.14 14.18 18.94
C SER A 84 14.48 15.47 18.43
N ASN A 85 14.98 16.02 17.32
CA ASN A 85 14.45 17.22 16.64
C ASN A 85 13.20 16.95 15.79
N THR A 86 12.55 15.80 16.00
CA THR A 86 11.49 15.32 15.13
C THR A 86 10.19 15.26 15.91
N ASN A 87 9.06 15.62 15.30
CA ASN A 87 7.80 15.79 16.01
C ASN A 87 7.29 14.49 16.66
N PRO A 88 6.39 14.59 17.66
CA PRO A 88 5.79 13.43 18.32
C PRO A 88 5.15 12.44 17.35
N ARG A 89 5.27 11.15 17.68
CA ARG A 89 4.65 10.06 16.91
C ARG A 89 4.24 8.90 17.81
N SER A 90 3.27 8.15 17.31
CA SER A 90 3.03 6.78 17.74
C SER A 90 3.06 5.92 16.48
N GLU A 91 4.11 5.10 16.37
CA GLU A 91 4.39 4.28 15.19
C GLU A 91 4.77 2.88 15.64
N ILE A 92 4.49 1.88 14.81
CA ILE A 92 5.01 0.53 14.94
C ILE A 92 6.01 0.30 13.82
N ARG A 93 7.26 0.01 14.19
CA ARG A 93 8.24 -0.59 13.28
C ARG A 93 8.04 -2.10 13.27
N THR A 94 8.01 -2.68 12.08
CA THR A 94 8.06 -4.13 11.90
C THR A 94 9.52 -4.56 11.91
N GLU A 95 9.91 -5.39 12.87
CA GLU A 95 11.26 -5.93 13.04
C GLU A 95 11.32 -7.41 12.63
N GLY A 96 12.52 -7.89 12.28
CA GLY A 96 12.76 -9.27 11.84
C GLY A 96 12.55 -9.53 10.35
N TYR A 97 12.08 -8.52 9.62
CA TYR A 97 11.85 -8.55 8.17
C TYR A 97 12.43 -7.31 7.48
N ASP A 98 13.50 -6.76 8.05
CA ASP A 98 14.31 -5.75 7.39
C ASP A 98 14.83 -6.35 6.08
N TYR A 99 14.77 -5.60 4.99
CA TYR A 99 15.16 -6.07 3.68
C TYR A 99 16.28 -5.21 3.11
N SER A 100 17.22 -5.85 2.46
CA SER A 100 18.20 -5.20 1.60
C SER A 100 17.60 -4.96 0.22
N ARG A 101 18.25 -4.10 -0.56
CA ARG A 101 17.89 -3.80 -1.95
C ARG A 101 17.47 -5.07 -2.72
N GLY A 102 16.25 -5.09 -3.23
CA GLY A 102 15.84 -5.98 -4.33
C GLY A 102 16.10 -5.32 -5.68
N ASP A 103 15.99 -6.08 -6.76
CA ASP A 103 16.16 -5.59 -8.14
C ASP A 103 15.19 -4.44 -8.49
N ALA A 104 14.05 -4.36 -7.78
CA ALA A 104 13.09 -3.26 -7.87
C ALA A 104 13.30 -2.26 -6.73
N SER A 105 14.11 -1.22 -6.96
CA SER A 105 14.23 -0.08 -6.04
C SER A 105 13.15 0.98 -6.33
N ASN A 106 11.89 0.58 -6.28
CA ASN A 106 10.75 1.48 -6.36
C ASN A 106 9.70 1.14 -5.28
N VAL A 107 8.89 2.12 -4.94
CA VAL A 107 7.71 1.94 -4.10
C VAL A 107 6.50 2.21 -4.97
N LYS A 108 5.60 1.24 -5.07
CA LYS A 108 4.27 1.40 -5.69
C LYS A 108 3.21 1.34 -4.60
N ILE A 109 2.26 2.27 -4.62
CA ILE A 109 1.14 2.30 -3.68
C ILE A 109 -0.13 2.00 -4.45
N TYR A 110 -0.91 1.06 -3.92
CA TYR A 110 -2.21 0.71 -4.44
C TYR A 110 -3.27 1.02 -3.39
N VAL A 111 -4.36 1.65 -3.80
CA VAL A 111 -5.57 1.88 -2.98
C VAL A 111 -6.72 1.21 -3.70
N ASP A 112 -7.46 0.36 -2.99
CA ASP A 112 -8.59 -0.42 -3.53
C ASP A 112 -8.25 -1.18 -4.84
N GLY A 113 -7.02 -1.70 -4.92
CA GLY A 113 -6.52 -2.45 -6.09
C GLY A 113 -5.96 -1.57 -7.22
N VAL A 114 -6.09 -0.25 -7.14
CA VAL A 114 -5.64 0.70 -8.19
C VAL A 114 -4.29 1.31 -7.80
N GLN A 115 -3.29 1.27 -8.69
CA GLN A 115 -2.01 1.96 -8.46
C GLN A 115 -2.26 3.47 -8.43
N VAL A 116 -1.98 4.13 -7.30
CA VAL A 116 -2.15 5.58 -7.12
C VAL A 116 -0.84 6.35 -7.04
N TYR A 117 0.28 5.66 -6.82
CA TYR A 117 1.59 6.28 -6.69
C TYR A 117 2.71 5.33 -7.05
N GLU A 118 3.78 5.87 -7.61
CA GLU A 118 5.03 5.17 -7.84
C GLU A 118 6.20 6.14 -7.69
N ALA A 119 7.24 5.73 -6.96
CA ALA A 119 8.46 6.52 -6.81
C ALA A 119 9.70 5.63 -6.76
N PRO A 120 10.86 6.11 -7.25
CA PRO A 120 12.12 5.43 -7.05
C PRO A 120 12.53 5.45 -5.57
N GLY A 121 13.23 4.41 -5.13
CA GLY A 121 13.87 4.38 -3.83
C GLY A 121 15.03 5.36 -3.75
N HIS A 122 15.26 5.95 -2.58
CA HIS A 122 16.35 6.91 -2.33
C HIS A 122 17.72 6.23 -2.03
N GLY A 123 17.86 4.93 -2.32
CA GLY A 123 19.03 4.13 -1.95
C GLY A 123 19.06 3.76 -0.44
N GLY A 124 20.18 3.16 0.00
CA GLY A 124 20.35 2.59 1.34
C GLY A 124 20.68 1.10 1.28
N SER A 125 21.30 0.58 2.35
CA SER A 125 21.67 -0.85 2.46
C SER A 125 20.63 -1.68 3.22
N SER A 126 19.75 -1.02 3.98
CA SER A 126 18.75 -1.67 4.83
C SER A 126 17.50 -0.81 4.88
N HIS A 127 16.35 -1.46 4.70
CA HIS A 127 15.03 -0.85 4.70
C HIS A 127 14.11 -1.60 5.67
N TYR A 128 13.17 -0.88 6.26
CA TYR A 128 12.18 -1.42 7.18
C TYR A 128 10.85 -0.68 7.03
N SER A 129 9.78 -1.35 7.42
CA SER A 129 8.43 -0.81 7.31
C SER A 129 7.92 -0.30 8.65
N LYS A 130 7.22 0.84 8.62
CA LYS A 130 6.51 1.41 9.77
C LYS A 130 5.10 1.81 9.39
N PHE A 131 4.19 1.74 10.36
CA PHE A 131 2.84 2.29 10.24
C PHE A 131 2.45 2.99 11.55
N GLY A 132 1.62 4.02 11.47
CA GLY A 132 1.23 4.79 12.65
C GLY A 132 0.80 6.21 12.30
N VAL A 133 1.00 7.11 13.26
CA VAL A 133 0.64 8.52 13.15
C VAL A 133 1.77 9.41 13.68
N TYR A 134 2.02 10.49 12.96
CA TYR A 134 3.05 11.47 13.21
C TYR A 134 2.43 12.86 13.17
N THR A 135 2.84 13.75 14.08
CA THR A 135 2.37 15.15 14.10
C THR A 135 2.98 15.96 12.96
N GLN A 136 2.15 16.55 12.10
CA GLN A 136 2.59 17.36 10.96
C GLN A 136 2.57 18.86 11.29
N HIS A 137 2.93 19.70 10.31
CA HIS A 137 2.73 21.15 10.39
C HIS A 137 1.23 21.46 10.53
N ASP A 138 0.91 22.52 11.28
CA ASP A 138 -0.45 22.91 11.64
C ASP A 138 -1.31 21.73 12.19
N PRO A 139 -0.81 21.02 13.21
CA PRO A 139 -1.44 19.78 13.66
C PRO A 139 -2.76 20.03 14.38
N SER A 140 -3.69 19.09 14.24
CA SER A 140 -4.84 19.00 15.14
C SER A 140 -4.40 18.67 16.56
N CYS A 141 -5.22 19.01 17.56
CA CYS A 141 -4.90 18.69 18.96
C CYS A 141 -4.81 17.18 19.25
N TYR A 142 -5.43 16.36 18.38
CA TYR A 142 -5.44 14.90 18.42
C TYR A 142 -5.35 14.36 16.99
N MET A 143 -4.42 13.45 16.75
CA MET A 143 -4.28 12.73 15.49
C MET A 143 -4.24 11.23 15.76
N GLU A 144 -4.93 10.45 14.93
CA GLU A 144 -5.09 9.02 15.13
C GLU A 144 -4.94 8.28 13.81
N SER A 145 -4.36 7.08 13.89
CA SER A 145 -4.42 6.09 12.82
C SER A 145 -4.96 4.76 13.36
N ARG A 146 -5.69 4.04 12.51
CA ARG A 146 -6.22 2.71 12.82
C ARG A 146 -5.84 1.74 11.73
N TRP A 147 -5.26 0.63 12.14
CA TRP A 147 -4.74 -0.39 11.23
C TRP A 147 -5.28 -1.75 11.62
N LYS A 148 -5.66 -2.56 10.64
CA LYS A 148 -6.17 -3.92 10.83
C LYS A 148 -5.64 -4.81 9.70
N ASN A 149 -5.48 -6.10 9.99
CA ASN A 149 -5.02 -7.11 9.02
C ASN A 149 -3.69 -6.73 8.33
N ILE A 150 -2.71 -6.24 9.11
CA ILE A 150 -1.37 -5.96 8.61
C ILE A 150 -0.67 -7.27 8.27
N ARG A 151 -0.23 -7.40 7.02
CA ARG A 151 0.43 -8.59 6.48
C ARG A 151 1.76 -8.18 5.85
N GLY A 152 2.79 -8.98 6.07
CA GLY A 152 4.06 -8.86 5.37
C GLY A 152 4.08 -9.92 4.27
N LEU A 153 4.39 -9.53 3.05
CA LEU A 153 4.44 -10.44 1.91
C LEU A 153 5.82 -10.31 1.25
N THR A 154 6.38 -11.41 0.79
CA THR A 154 7.63 -11.43 0.01
C THR A 154 7.44 -12.22 -1.26
N LYS A 155 8.21 -11.90 -2.29
CA LYS A 155 8.23 -12.64 -3.54
C LYS A 155 9.67 -12.99 -3.85
N SER A 156 9.94 -14.29 -3.94
CA SER A 156 11.22 -14.75 -4.48
C SER A 156 11.32 -14.30 -5.94
N SER A 157 12.45 -13.68 -6.27
CA SER A 157 12.86 -13.38 -7.64
C SER A 157 13.02 -14.66 -8.45
#